data_AF-A0AAE3J702-F1
#
_entry.id   AF-A0AAE3J702-F1
#
_cell.length_a   1.000
_cell.length_b   1.000
_cell.length_c   1.000
_cell.angle_alpha   90.00
_cell.angle_beta   90.00
_cell.angle_gamma   90.00
#
_symmetry.space_group_name_H-M   'P 1'
#
loop_
_entity.id
_entity.type
_entity.pdbx_description
1 polymer ?
#
loop_
_entity_poly.entity_id
_entity_poly.type
_entity_poly.pdbx_seq_one_letter_code
_entity_poly.pdbx_strand_id
1 'polypeptide(L)'
;MNKKILSVVLILCVMLAVMPMTAYAADIAFCTKCNKIQTVRATYQYADDKLHKCSVTCTVCYNKWYYGEAHIWSGTATCTSGRTCTVCGGSSEPLGHDWGTWTQNSDEKTHTRICKRDTSHTETENCHGGTATCTQRATCTVCGAEYGDALGHDFTTSWTHDDNEHWKQCSRCDKKDDVGPHTWDNGTITTAPTCTKAGKKTYSCTKCDATKIEPIPATGHSWKSDWTSDATHHWHECANENCDVTDNAGKNGYAEHSGGKATCTQNAVCEFCKAEYGEKLPHDFTAETVDAKYLKSAAT
;
A
#
# COMPACT_ATOMS: atom_id res chain seq x y z
N MET A 1 -36.31 -6.34 -34.38
CA MET A 1 -35.75 -5.53 -35.46
C MET A 1 -34.63 -4.65 -34.91
N ASN A 2 -33.40 -4.87 -35.34
CA ASN A 2 -32.21 -4.17 -34.83
C ASN A 2 -32.28 -2.66 -35.12
N LYS A 3 -32.27 -1.81 -34.08
CA LYS A 3 -32.25 -0.34 -34.19
C LYS A 3 -31.13 0.19 -35.12
N LYS A 4 -30.03 -0.57 -35.23
CA LYS A 4 -28.91 -0.27 -36.14
C LYS A 4 -29.29 -0.39 -37.62
N ILE A 5 -30.20 -1.29 -37.98
CA ILE A 5 -30.63 -1.49 -39.38
C ILE A 5 -31.62 -0.39 -39.80
N LEU A 6 -32.51 0.05 -38.89
CA LEU A 6 -33.44 1.15 -39.17
C LEU A 6 -32.72 2.49 -39.40
N SER A 7 -31.68 2.78 -38.63
CA SER A 7 -30.91 4.03 -38.75
C SER A 7 -30.09 4.10 -40.05
N VAL A 8 -29.52 2.97 -40.48
CA VAL A 8 -28.75 2.89 -41.73
C VAL A 8 -29.65 3.01 -42.95
N VAL A 9 -30.86 2.43 -42.90
CA VAL A 9 -31.86 2.57 -43.98
C VAL A 9 -32.40 4.00 -44.06
N LEU A 10 -32.61 4.69 -42.94
CA LEU A 10 -33.04 6.09 -42.93
C LEU A 10 -31.98 7.05 -43.49
N ILE A 11 -30.71 6.84 -43.16
CA ILE A 11 -29.59 7.66 -43.70
C ILE A 11 -29.39 7.39 -45.21
N LEU A 12 -29.55 6.14 -45.66
CA LEU A 12 -29.50 5.80 -47.09
C LEU A 12 -30.68 6.39 -47.89
N CYS A 13 -31.88 6.46 -47.29
CA CYS A 13 -33.06 7.04 -47.92
C CYS A 13 -33.00 8.57 -48.06
N VAL A 14 -32.27 9.29 -47.19
CA VAL A 14 -32.09 10.75 -47.31
C VAL A 14 -31.10 11.12 -48.44
N MET A 15 -30.09 10.28 -48.68
CA MET A 15 -29.13 10.46 -49.79
C MET A 15 -29.78 10.30 -51.18
N LEU A 16 -30.88 9.55 -51.30
CA LEU A 16 -31.56 9.28 -52.57
C LEU A 16 -32.57 10.37 -52.99
N ALA A 17 -32.73 11.45 -52.21
CA ALA A 17 -33.65 12.55 -52.52
C ALA A 17 -32.97 13.84 -52.99
N VAL A 18 -31.65 13.87 -53.21
CA VAL A 18 -30.98 15.02 -53.83
C VAL A 18 -31.04 14.88 -55.36
N MET A 19 -32.26 14.85 -55.90
CA MET A 19 -32.40 15.17 -57.32
C MET A 19 -32.07 16.66 -57.47
N PRO A 20 -31.17 17.07 -58.39
CA PRO A 20 -30.90 18.48 -58.63
C PRO A 20 -32.20 19.13 -59.09
N MET A 21 -32.81 19.94 -58.23
CA MET A 21 -33.95 20.77 -58.61
C MET A 21 -33.47 21.72 -59.70
N THR A 22 -33.73 21.39 -60.96
CA THR A 22 -33.50 22.31 -62.07
C THR A 22 -34.55 23.41 -61.97
N ALA A 23 -34.19 24.50 -61.30
CA ALA A 23 -35.00 25.71 -61.29
C ALA A 23 -34.94 26.34 -62.69
N TYR A 24 -36.10 26.52 -63.31
CA TYR A 24 -36.23 27.18 -64.61
C TYR A 24 -36.59 28.64 -64.38
N ALA A 25 -35.69 29.53 -64.76
CA ALA A 25 -35.98 30.96 -64.81
C ALA A 25 -36.00 31.42 -66.27
N ALA A 26 -37.01 32.19 -66.63
CA ALA A 26 -36.98 33.01 -67.83
C ALA A 26 -36.14 34.25 -67.50
N ASP A 27 -35.02 34.41 -68.20
CA ASP A 27 -34.06 35.47 -67.95
C ASP A 27 -33.74 36.22 -69.26
N ILE A 28 -32.97 37.30 -69.18
CA ILE A 28 -32.57 38.12 -70.32
C ILE A 28 -31.05 38.11 -70.42
N ALA A 29 -30.51 37.59 -71.52
CA ALA A 29 -29.07 37.57 -71.74
C ALA A 29 -28.69 37.79 -73.21
N PHE A 30 -27.46 38.25 -73.44
CA PHE A 30 -26.92 38.45 -74.78
C PHE A 30 -26.60 37.12 -75.45
N CYS A 31 -27.20 36.87 -76.62
CA CYS A 31 -26.86 35.70 -77.44
C CYS A 31 -25.89 36.10 -78.54
N THR A 32 -24.65 35.58 -78.49
CA THR A 32 -23.60 35.85 -79.49
C THR A 32 -23.99 35.43 -80.92
N LYS A 33 -24.82 34.40 -81.08
CA LYS A 33 -25.32 33.98 -82.40
C LYS A 33 -26.43 34.86 -82.96
N CYS A 34 -27.28 35.42 -82.10
CA CYS A 34 -28.33 36.35 -82.54
C CYS A 34 -27.88 37.82 -82.50
N ASN A 35 -26.70 38.09 -81.93
CA ASN A 35 -26.12 39.41 -81.73
C ASN A 35 -27.07 40.43 -81.06
N LYS A 36 -27.89 39.96 -80.11
CA LYS A 36 -28.84 40.80 -79.36
C LYS A 36 -29.16 40.23 -77.99
N ILE A 37 -29.60 41.11 -77.09
CA ILE A 37 -30.14 40.77 -75.78
C ILE A 37 -31.59 40.31 -75.96
N GLN A 38 -31.93 39.14 -75.42
CA GLN A 38 -33.26 38.55 -75.58
C GLN A 38 -33.55 37.54 -74.48
N THR A 39 -34.78 37.03 -74.47
CA THR A 39 -35.22 35.99 -73.54
C THR A 39 -34.40 34.72 -73.72
N VAL A 40 -33.95 34.17 -72.61
CA VAL A 40 -33.22 32.90 -72.51
C VAL A 40 -33.89 32.01 -71.48
N ARG A 41 -33.66 30.69 -71.59
CA ARG A 41 -33.97 29.74 -70.53
C ARG A 41 -32.68 29.50 -69.74
N ALA A 42 -32.68 29.86 -68.47
CA ALA A 42 -31.60 29.55 -67.55
C ALA A 42 -31.99 28.35 -66.67
N THR A 43 -31.04 27.44 -66.47
CA THR A 43 -31.12 26.37 -65.46
C THR A 43 -29.92 26.41 -64.55
N TYR A 44 -30.16 26.18 -63.26
CA TYR A 44 -29.14 26.22 -62.22
C TYR A 44 -28.99 24.84 -61.58
N GLN A 45 -27.74 24.43 -61.38
CA GLN A 45 -27.41 23.16 -60.73
C GLN A 45 -26.31 23.39 -59.71
N TYR A 46 -26.42 22.78 -58.54
CA TYR A 46 -25.33 22.79 -57.57
C TYR A 46 -24.08 22.15 -58.19
N ALA A 47 -22.92 22.80 -58.02
CA ALA A 47 -21.64 22.27 -58.51
C ALA A 47 -20.72 21.90 -57.34
N ASP A 48 -20.46 22.86 -56.45
CA ASP A 48 -19.67 22.69 -55.23
C ASP A 48 -20.07 23.75 -54.19
N ASP A 49 -19.38 23.83 -53.06
CA ASP A 49 -19.71 24.76 -51.97
C ASP A 49 -19.49 26.24 -52.29
N LYS A 50 -18.77 26.54 -53.38
CA LYS A 50 -18.47 27.92 -53.78
C LYS A 50 -19.42 28.39 -54.88
N LEU A 51 -19.74 27.52 -55.84
CA LEU A 51 -20.43 27.90 -57.07
C LEU A 51 -21.60 26.96 -57.39
N HIS A 52 -22.60 27.51 -58.08
CA HIS A 52 -23.54 26.74 -58.88
C HIS A 52 -23.26 26.92 -60.37
N LYS A 53 -23.57 25.89 -61.15
CA LYS A 53 -23.43 25.89 -62.60
C LYS A 53 -24.70 26.47 -63.24
N CYS A 54 -24.52 27.54 -64.00
CA CYS A 54 -25.56 28.19 -64.77
C CYS A 54 -25.50 27.71 -66.22
N SER A 55 -26.59 27.13 -66.71
CA SER A 55 -26.73 26.72 -68.11
C SER A 55 -27.78 27.59 -68.78
N VAL A 56 -27.37 28.34 -69.80
CA VAL A 56 -28.26 29.29 -70.47
C VAL A 56 -28.48 28.85 -71.90
N THR A 57 -29.73 28.80 -72.32
CA THR A 57 -30.15 28.43 -73.67
C THR A 57 -30.98 29.55 -74.29
N CYS A 58 -30.53 30.08 -75.42
CA CYS A 58 -31.30 31.03 -76.21
C CYS A 58 -32.62 30.40 -76.70
N THR A 59 -33.75 31.06 -76.49
CA THR A 59 -35.07 30.55 -76.92
C THR A 59 -35.33 30.67 -78.42
N VAL A 60 -34.53 31.48 -79.13
CA VAL A 60 -34.68 31.76 -80.57
C VAL A 60 -33.81 30.83 -81.41
N CYS A 61 -32.50 30.76 -81.12
CA CYS A 61 -31.54 30.00 -81.94
C CYS A 61 -30.96 28.77 -81.23
N TYR A 62 -31.42 28.46 -80.01
CA TYR A 62 -30.98 27.30 -79.22
C TYR A 62 -29.48 27.23 -78.90
N ASN A 63 -28.74 28.33 -79.06
CA ASN A 63 -27.34 28.40 -78.65
C ASN A 63 -27.24 28.25 -77.13
N LYS A 64 -26.28 27.43 -76.66
CA LYS A 64 -26.06 27.14 -75.24
C LYS A 64 -24.71 27.64 -74.76
N TRP A 65 -24.65 28.17 -73.55
CA TRP A 65 -23.40 28.51 -72.87
C TRP A 65 -23.50 28.24 -71.38
N TYR A 66 -22.34 28.16 -70.73
CA TYR A 66 -22.18 27.73 -69.35
C TYR A 66 -21.23 28.64 -68.61
N TYR A 67 -21.56 28.96 -67.36
CA TYR A 67 -20.66 29.67 -66.44
C TYR A 67 -20.95 29.24 -65.00
N GLY A 68 -20.05 29.58 -64.09
CA GLY A 68 -20.22 29.37 -62.65
C GLY A 68 -20.51 30.69 -61.95
N GLU A 69 -21.41 30.66 -60.97
CA GLU A 69 -21.78 31.82 -60.16
C GLU A 69 -21.79 31.45 -58.69
N ALA A 70 -21.39 32.38 -57.83
CA ALA A 70 -21.35 32.14 -56.39
C ALA A 70 -22.76 31.89 -55.84
N HIS A 71 -22.85 31.03 -54.83
CA HIS A 71 -24.13 30.78 -54.16
C HIS A 71 -24.65 32.02 -53.46
N ILE A 72 -25.95 32.25 -53.60
CA ILE A 72 -26.70 33.23 -52.83
C ILE A 72 -27.39 32.48 -51.70
N TRP A 73 -26.75 32.45 -50.53
CA TRP A 73 -27.22 31.65 -49.39
C TRP A 73 -28.37 32.32 -48.63
N SER A 74 -29.32 31.50 -48.17
CA SER A 74 -30.37 31.93 -47.26
C SER A 74 -29.81 32.16 -45.85
N GLY A 75 -29.67 33.41 -45.43
CA GLY A 75 -29.31 33.77 -44.06
C GLY A 75 -27.92 33.29 -43.62
N THR A 76 -27.78 32.91 -42.35
CA THR A 76 -26.54 32.42 -41.75
C THR A 76 -26.70 30.98 -41.28
N ALA A 77 -25.64 30.18 -41.42
CA ALA A 77 -25.62 28.80 -40.90
C ALA A 77 -25.49 28.86 -39.39
N THR A 78 -26.12 27.90 -38.72
CA THR A 78 -25.99 27.67 -37.27
C THR A 78 -25.09 26.47 -37.02
N CYS A 79 -24.91 26.11 -35.75
CA CYS A 79 -24.16 24.90 -35.39
C CYS A 79 -24.90 23.60 -35.76
N THR A 80 -26.22 23.63 -35.96
CA THR A 80 -27.05 22.44 -36.27
C THR A 80 -27.69 22.47 -37.64
N SER A 81 -27.80 23.64 -38.26
CA SER A 81 -28.45 23.82 -39.57
C SER A 81 -27.56 24.56 -40.55
N GLY A 82 -27.45 24.03 -41.76
CA GLY A 82 -26.82 24.69 -42.89
C GLY A 82 -27.71 25.76 -43.52
N ARG A 83 -27.32 26.26 -44.68
CA ARG A 83 -28.05 27.25 -45.49
C ARG A 83 -28.47 26.63 -46.80
N THR A 84 -29.46 27.23 -47.47
CA THR A 84 -29.87 26.81 -48.81
C THR A 84 -29.60 27.92 -49.80
N CYS A 85 -29.03 27.59 -50.96
CA CYS A 85 -28.85 28.52 -52.06
C CYS A 85 -30.23 28.82 -52.66
N THR A 86 -30.60 30.10 -52.71
CA THR A 86 -31.92 30.54 -53.19
C THR A 86 -32.10 30.36 -54.70
N VAL A 87 -31.00 30.12 -55.43
CA VAL A 87 -30.99 30.00 -56.90
C VAL A 87 -31.04 28.53 -57.33
N CYS A 88 -30.08 27.71 -56.88
CA CYS A 88 -29.96 26.31 -57.32
C CYS A 88 -30.56 25.30 -56.33
N GLY A 89 -31.07 25.74 -55.17
CA GLY A 89 -31.62 24.87 -54.13
C GLY A 89 -30.60 23.97 -53.42
N GLY A 90 -29.30 24.13 -53.70
CA GLY A 90 -28.24 23.37 -53.04
C GLY A 90 -28.10 23.77 -51.57
N SER A 91 -27.67 22.85 -50.71
CA SER A 91 -27.52 23.07 -49.27
C SER A 91 -26.05 23.11 -48.85
N SER A 92 -25.70 24.00 -47.93
CA SER A 92 -24.43 23.96 -47.20
C SER A 92 -24.54 23.07 -45.97
N GLU A 93 -23.42 22.59 -45.45
CA GLU A 93 -23.38 21.91 -44.15
C GLU A 93 -23.57 22.90 -42.98
N PRO A 94 -24.02 22.43 -41.80
CA PRO A 94 -23.96 23.19 -40.55
C PRO A 94 -22.52 23.55 -40.16
N LEU A 95 -22.36 24.58 -39.32
CA LEU A 95 -21.03 24.97 -38.82
C LEU A 95 -20.46 23.98 -37.79
N GLY A 96 -21.28 23.08 -37.26
CA GLY A 96 -20.95 22.25 -36.11
C GLY A 96 -20.85 23.07 -34.81
N HIS A 97 -20.71 22.36 -33.69
CA HIS A 97 -20.55 22.99 -32.39
C HIS A 97 -19.11 23.44 -32.17
N ASP A 98 -18.93 24.69 -31.74
CA ASP A 98 -17.68 25.18 -31.14
C ASP A 98 -17.86 25.13 -29.63
N TRP A 99 -17.56 23.97 -29.04
CA TRP A 99 -17.79 23.75 -27.62
C TRP A 99 -16.84 24.56 -26.73
N GLY A 100 -17.41 25.12 -25.65
CA GLY A 100 -16.66 25.70 -24.54
C GLY A 100 -15.97 24.65 -23.67
N THR A 101 -15.28 25.14 -22.64
CA THR A 101 -14.68 24.29 -21.60
C THR A 101 -15.76 23.62 -20.77
N TRP A 102 -15.47 22.43 -20.25
CA TRP A 102 -16.32 21.76 -19.28
C TRP A 102 -16.23 22.45 -17.92
N THR A 103 -17.37 22.74 -17.33
CA THR A 103 -17.49 23.36 -16.00
C THR A 103 -18.32 22.47 -15.10
N GLN A 104 -17.85 22.22 -13.87
CA GLN A 104 -18.58 21.41 -12.89
C GLN A 104 -19.90 22.09 -12.50
N ASN A 105 -20.96 21.28 -12.40
CA ASN A 105 -22.26 21.74 -11.94
C ASN A 105 -22.33 21.73 -10.39
N SER A 106 -23.33 22.42 -9.83
CA SER A 106 -23.50 22.55 -8.37
C SER A 106 -23.87 21.26 -7.65
N ASP A 107 -24.23 20.20 -8.38
CA ASP A 107 -24.44 18.86 -7.80
C ASP A 107 -23.13 18.12 -7.51
N GLU A 108 -21.99 18.69 -7.94
CA GLU A 108 -20.64 18.17 -7.84
C GLU A 108 -20.43 16.78 -8.48
N LYS A 109 -21.41 16.28 -9.25
CA LYS A 109 -21.42 14.95 -9.87
C LYS A 109 -21.39 15.05 -11.38
N THR A 110 -21.88 16.14 -11.95
CA THR A 110 -21.96 16.37 -13.38
C THR A 110 -21.16 17.61 -13.78
N HIS A 111 -20.82 17.70 -15.06
CA HIS A 111 -20.28 18.91 -15.67
C HIS A 111 -21.04 19.26 -16.93
N THR A 112 -21.01 20.52 -17.32
CA THR A 112 -21.68 21.02 -18.53
C THR A 112 -20.69 21.80 -19.39
N ARG A 113 -20.79 21.63 -20.71
CA ARG A 113 -20.17 22.52 -21.70
C ARG A 113 -21.23 23.17 -22.57
N ILE A 114 -20.96 24.37 -23.05
CA ILE A 114 -21.90 25.20 -23.80
C ILE A 114 -21.27 25.55 -25.14
N CYS A 115 -22.04 25.51 -26.23
CA CYS A 115 -21.56 25.90 -27.54
C CYS A 115 -21.37 27.43 -27.59
N LYS A 116 -20.19 27.90 -28.00
CA LYS A 116 -19.89 29.34 -28.12
C LYS A 116 -20.66 30.03 -29.24
N ARG A 117 -21.10 29.26 -30.25
CA ARG A 117 -21.92 29.77 -31.37
C ARG A 117 -23.39 29.89 -31.00
N ASP A 118 -23.85 29.13 -29.99
CA ASP A 118 -25.24 29.11 -29.56
C ASP A 118 -25.33 28.63 -28.10
N THR A 119 -25.62 29.53 -27.18
CA THR A 119 -25.65 29.23 -25.74
C THR A 119 -26.82 28.37 -25.32
N SER A 120 -27.85 28.21 -26.17
CA SER A 120 -28.97 27.30 -25.89
C SER A 120 -28.57 25.83 -26.06
N HIS A 121 -27.50 25.57 -26.81
CA HIS A 121 -26.97 24.23 -26.99
C HIS A 121 -25.96 23.90 -25.91
N THR A 122 -26.33 22.95 -25.07
CA THR A 122 -25.52 22.48 -23.94
C THR A 122 -25.38 20.96 -23.99
N GLU A 123 -24.30 20.47 -23.39
CA GLU A 123 -24.06 19.05 -23.18
C GLU A 123 -23.64 18.85 -21.73
N THR A 124 -24.27 17.87 -21.07
CA THR A 124 -24.06 17.58 -19.66
C THR A 124 -23.72 16.11 -19.51
N GLU A 125 -22.63 15.83 -18.80
CA GLU A 125 -22.13 14.48 -18.59
C GLU A 125 -21.75 14.28 -17.12
N ASN A 126 -21.65 13.02 -16.71
CA ASN A 126 -21.19 12.68 -15.36
C ASN A 126 -19.67 12.87 -15.26
N CYS A 127 -19.21 13.40 -14.13
CA CYS A 127 -17.78 13.40 -13.81
C CYS A 127 -17.26 11.97 -13.70
N HIS A 128 -16.09 11.72 -14.28
CA HIS A 128 -15.47 10.40 -14.30
C HIS A 128 -13.93 10.47 -14.33
N GLY A 129 -13.31 9.34 -14.01
CA GLY A 129 -11.85 9.20 -13.92
C GLY A 129 -11.27 9.73 -12.62
N GLY A 130 -9.95 9.63 -12.48
CA GLY A 130 -9.29 9.90 -11.19
C GLY A 130 -9.54 8.80 -10.16
N THR A 131 -8.91 8.92 -9.01
CA THR A 131 -9.04 7.94 -7.92
C THR A 131 -9.09 8.70 -6.61
N ALA A 132 -10.13 8.44 -5.81
CA ALA A 132 -10.25 8.98 -4.47
C ALA A 132 -9.23 8.32 -3.53
N THR A 133 -8.78 9.06 -2.52
CA THR A 133 -7.92 8.54 -1.45
C THR A 133 -8.72 8.47 -0.15
N CYS A 134 -8.08 8.07 0.96
CA CYS A 134 -8.74 8.08 2.26
C CYS A 134 -9.26 9.45 2.68
N THR A 135 -8.60 10.53 2.26
CA THR A 135 -8.92 11.90 2.70
C THR A 135 -9.30 12.85 1.58
N GLN A 136 -9.04 12.49 0.32
CA GLN A 136 -9.33 13.31 -0.85
C GLN A 136 -10.33 12.64 -1.78
N ARG A 137 -11.20 13.45 -2.37
CA ARG A 137 -12.18 13.04 -3.38
C ARG A 137 -11.47 12.74 -4.71
N ALA A 138 -12.16 12.08 -5.63
CA ALA A 138 -11.60 11.84 -6.97
C ALA A 138 -11.60 13.14 -7.79
N THR A 139 -10.58 13.35 -8.62
CA THR A 139 -10.54 14.47 -9.57
C THR A 139 -10.98 14.04 -10.96
N CYS A 140 -12.00 14.71 -11.50
CA CYS A 140 -12.54 14.42 -12.83
C CYS A 140 -11.49 14.71 -13.91
N THR A 141 -11.23 13.72 -14.76
CA THR A 141 -10.20 13.82 -15.83
C THR A 141 -10.55 14.78 -16.96
N VAL A 142 -11.81 15.23 -17.03
CA VAL A 142 -12.31 16.10 -18.10
C VAL A 142 -12.38 17.55 -17.67
N CYS A 143 -13.01 17.86 -16.53
CA CYS A 143 -13.16 19.24 -16.04
C CYS A 143 -12.16 19.61 -14.94
N GLY A 144 -11.40 18.66 -14.40
CA GLY A 144 -10.41 18.89 -13.36
C GLY A 144 -10.97 19.16 -11.95
N ALA A 145 -12.29 19.14 -11.78
CA ALA A 145 -12.93 19.37 -10.49
C ALA A 145 -13.01 18.09 -9.64
N GLU A 146 -13.06 18.24 -8.31
CA GLU A 146 -13.25 17.13 -7.38
C GLU A 146 -14.71 16.68 -7.34
N TYR A 147 -14.95 15.37 -7.32
CA TYR A 147 -16.29 14.80 -7.32
C TYR A 147 -16.36 13.50 -6.49
N GLY A 148 -17.58 13.10 -6.13
CA GLY A 148 -17.82 11.95 -5.25
C GLY A 148 -17.31 12.18 -3.83
N ASP A 149 -17.19 11.11 -3.05
CA ASP A 149 -16.70 11.18 -1.67
C ASP A 149 -15.26 10.64 -1.58
N ALA A 150 -14.52 11.06 -0.55
CA ALA A 150 -13.29 10.37 -0.17
C ALA A 150 -13.61 8.95 0.29
N LEU A 151 -12.67 8.01 0.13
CA LEU A 151 -12.87 6.61 0.49
C LEU A 151 -13.02 6.39 2.01
N GLY A 152 -12.60 7.36 2.80
CA GLY A 152 -12.48 7.21 4.25
C GLY A 152 -11.40 6.21 4.64
N HIS A 153 -11.32 5.95 5.95
CA HIS A 153 -10.42 4.96 6.51
C HIS A 153 -11.13 3.63 6.71
N ASP A 154 -10.41 2.56 6.41
CA ASP A 154 -10.85 1.18 6.57
C ASP A 154 -9.84 0.48 7.48
N PHE A 155 -10.15 0.43 8.77
CA PHE A 155 -9.22 -0.02 9.81
C PHE A 155 -9.26 -1.55 9.97
N THR A 156 -8.09 -2.15 10.17
CA THR A 156 -7.96 -3.60 10.38
C THR A 156 -8.71 -4.05 11.62
N THR A 157 -9.25 -5.27 11.58
CA THR A 157 -9.82 -5.92 12.76
C THR A 157 -8.73 -6.47 13.68
N SER A 158 -7.58 -6.89 13.14
CA SER A 158 -6.39 -7.28 13.91
C SER A 158 -5.65 -6.08 14.47
N TRP A 159 -5.02 -6.27 15.63
CA TRP A 159 -4.16 -5.26 16.25
C TRP A 159 -2.76 -5.26 15.65
N THR A 160 -2.20 -4.07 15.46
CA THR A 160 -0.78 -3.83 15.18
C THR A 160 -0.15 -3.19 16.41
N HIS A 161 1.16 -3.36 16.61
CA HIS A 161 1.84 -2.75 17.76
C HIS A 161 3.31 -2.45 17.50
N ASP A 162 3.88 -1.62 18.38
CA ASP A 162 5.31 -1.44 18.58
C ASP A 162 5.67 -1.69 20.05
N ASP A 163 6.83 -1.20 20.49
CA ASP A 163 7.32 -1.38 21.87
C ASP A 163 6.50 -0.58 22.91
N ASN A 164 5.80 0.48 22.52
CA ASN A 164 5.11 1.41 23.42
C ASN A 164 3.58 1.24 23.37
N GLU A 165 3.02 1.08 22.17
CA GLU A 165 1.58 1.15 21.93
C GLU A 165 1.08 0.10 20.93
N HIS A 166 -0.24 -0.09 20.90
CA HIS A 166 -0.95 -0.86 19.90
C HIS A 166 -2.09 -0.05 19.28
N TRP A 167 -2.47 -0.38 18.04
CA TRP A 167 -3.49 0.34 17.27
C TRP A 167 -4.13 -0.54 16.19
N LYS A 168 -5.23 -0.05 15.60
CA LYS A 168 -5.82 -0.55 14.35
C LYS A 168 -5.27 0.23 13.17
N GLN A 169 -4.74 -0.48 12.17
CA GLN A 169 -4.07 0.13 11.03
C GLN A 169 -5.07 0.34 9.89
N CYS A 170 -5.08 1.50 9.23
CA CYS A 170 -5.84 1.66 8.00
C CYS A 170 -5.23 0.77 6.89
N SER A 171 -6.06 0.00 6.19
CA SER A 171 -5.61 -0.93 5.13
C SER A 171 -5.05 -0.23 3.89
N ARG A 172 -5.30 1.08 3.76
CA ARG A 172 -4.96 1.88 2.57
C ARG A 172 -3.89 2.95 2.82
N CYS A 173 -3.59 3.28 4.07
CA CYS A 173 -2.64 4.34 4.44
C CYS A 173 -2.13 4.20 5.88
N ASP A 174 -1.24 5.09 6.30
CA ASP A 174 -0.56 4.99 7.61
C ASP A 174 -1.37 5.50 8.81
N LYS A 175 -2.64 5.88 8.64
CA LYS A 175 -3.47 6.33 9.76
C LYS A 175 -3.74 5.18 10.74
N LYS A 176 -3.55 5.50 12.02
CA LYS A 176 -3.82 4.64 13.17
C LYS A 176 -5.16 5.02 13.81
N ASP A 177 -5.90 4.03 14.30
CA ASP A 177 -7.10 4.20 15.13
C ASP A 177 -7.00 3.36 16.40
N ASP A 178 -7.80 3.70 17.41
CA ASP A 178 -7.83 3.02 18.72
C ASP A 178 -6.43 2.83 19.32
N VAL A 179 -5.64 3.90 19.27
CA VAL A 179 -4.25 3.88 19.75
C VAL A 179 -4.24 3.86 21.27
N GLY A 180 -3.58 2.86 21.86
CA GLY A 180 -3.50 2.71 23.30
C GLY A 180 -2.17 2.10 23.76
N PRO A 181 -1.74 2.41 25.00
CA PRO A 181 -0.56 1.78 25.58
C PRO A 181 -0.80 0.29 25.86
N HIS A 182 0.28 -0.47 25.98
CA HIS A 182 0.17 -1.89 26.36
C HIS A 182 -0.42 -2.07 27.76
N THR A 183 -1.42 -2.95 27.84
CA THR A 183 -1.94 -3.46 29.10
C THR A 183 -1.47 -4.90 29.25
N TRP A 184 -0.51 -5.11 30.14
CA TRP A 184 0.15 -6.40 30.36
C TRP A 184 -0.65 -7.30 31.30
N ASP A 185 -0.56 -8.61 31.07
CA ASP A 185 -1.07 -9.62 32.01
C ASP A 185 -0.23 -9.70 33.30
N ASN A 186 -0.54 -10.66 34.18
CA ASN A 186 0.21 -10.89 35.42
C ASN A 186 1.62 -11.48 35.18
N GLY A 187 1.95 -11.82 33.93
CA GLY A 187 3.18 -12.47 33.51
C GLY A 187 3.31 -13.93 33.97
N THR A 188 4.09 -14.69 33.23
CA THR A 188 4.39 -16.10 33.50
C THR A 188 5.90 -16.29 33.64
N ILE A 189 6.33 -17.08 34.63
CA ILE A 189 7.73 -17.47 34.76
C ILE A 189 8.06 -18.45 33.63
N THR A 190 8.84 -18.00 32.66
CA THR A 190 9.26 -18.82 31.50
C THR A 190 10.62 -19.48 31.73
N THR A 191 11.41 -18.96 32.68
CA THR A 191 12.64 -19.58 33.14
C THR A 191 12.77 -19.35 34.64
N ALA A 192 12.80 -20.42 35.42
CA ALA A 192 13.00 -20.30 36.87
C ALA A 192 14.43 -19.83 37.18
N PRO A 193 14.63 -18.92 38.16
CA PRO A 193 15.97 -18.58 38.63
C PRO A 193 16.60 -19.76 39.38
N THR A 194 17.93 -19.78 39.40
CA THR A 194 18.75 -20.73 40.18
C THR A 194 19.65 -19.96 41.15
N CYS A 195 20.54 -20.63 41.89
CA CYS A 195 21.42 -19.94 42.82
C CYS A 195 22.39 -19.00 42.09
N THR A 196 22.85 -19.38 40.90
CA THR A 196 23.82 -18.57 40.14
C THR A 196 23.24 -17.86 38.91
N LYS A 197 22.14 -18.35 38.33
CA LYS A 197 21.56 -17.79 37.09
C LYS A 197 20.22 -17.12 37.33
N ALA A 198 20.07 -15.92 36.77
CA ALA A 198 18.80 -15.21 36.73
C ALA A 198 17.74 -15.98 35.93
N GLY A 199 16.50 -15.90 36.41
CA GLY A 199 15.31 -16.37 35.71
C GLY A 199 14.72 -15.31 34.79
N LYS A 200 13.58 -15.63 34.17
CA LYS A 200 12.86 -14.73 33.26
C LYS A 200 11.36 -14.82 33.51
N LYS A 201 10.70 -13.67 33.54
CA LYS A 201 9.25 -13.54 33.54
C LYS A 201 8.81 -12.86 32.25
N THR A 202 7.89 -13.49 31.52
CA THR A 202 7.35 -12.97 30.26
C THR A 202 5.93 -12.46 30.51
N TYR A 203 5.64 -11.26 30.04
CA TYR A 203 4.30 -10.67 30.06
C TYR A 203 3.78 -10.56 28.64
N SER A 204 2.47 -10.77 28.48
CA SER A 204 1.77 -10.64 27.20
C SER A 204 0.77 -9.50 27.27
N CYS A 205 0.64 -8.74 26.19
CA CYS A 205 -0.39 -7.72 26.10
C CYS A 205 -1.76 -8.39 26.00
N THR A 206 -2.75 -7.83 26.70
CA THR A 206 -4.12 -8.38 26.77
C THR A 206 -4.97 -8.07 25.54
N LYS A 207 -4.47 -7.23 24.63
CA LYS A 207 -5.17 -6.78 23.42
C LYS A 207 -4.50 -7.24 22.13
N CYS A 208 -3.17 -7.20 22.08
CA CYS A 208 -2.37 -7.56 20.92
C CYS A 208 -1.30 -8.59 21.32
N ASP A 209 -0.54 -9.09 20.35
CA ASP A 209 0.42 -10.18 20.56
C ASP A 209 1.80 -9.70 21.05
N ALA A 210 1.90 -8.44 21.50
CA ALA A 210 3.13 -7.90 22.06
C ALA A 210 3.54 -8.66 23.33
N THR A 211 4.85 -8.82 23.53
CA THR A 211 5.42 -9.42 24.73
C THR A 211 6.57 -8.59 25.28
N LYS A 212 6.74 -8.62 26.60
CA LYS A 212 7.92 -8.06 27.27
C LYS A 212 8.51 -9.06 28.25
N ILE A 213 9.83 -9.02 28.43
CA ILE A 213 10.56 -9.94 29.30
C ILE A 213 11.28 -9.15 30.39
N GLU A 214 11.05 -9.52 31.64
CA GLU A 214 11.76 -8.96 32.79
C GLU A 214 12.63 -10.05 33.45
N PRO A 215 13.90 -9.73 33.81
CA PRO A 215 14.76 -10.67 34.50
C PRO A 215 14.30 -10.87 35.96
N ILE A 216 14.38 -12.10 36.43
CA ILE A 216 14.23 -12.44 37.85
C ILE A 216 15.64 -12.66 38.40
N PRO A 217 16.09 -11.93 39.43
CA PRO A 217 17.42 -12.14 40.01
C PRO A 217 17.67 -13.60 40.40
N ALA A 218 18.93 -14.03 40.33
CA ALA A 218 19.33 -15.32 40.87
C ALA A 218 18.97 -15.39 42.37
N THR A 219 18.59 -16.57 42.85
CA THR A 219 18.16 -16.73 44.25
C THR A 219 19.31 -16.57 45.24
N GLY A 220 20.55 -16.66 44.76
CA GLY A 220 21.73 -16.74 45.60
C GLY A 220 21.81 -18.07 46.35
N HIS A 221 22.89 -18.23 47.10
CA HIS A 221 23.11 -19.41 47.93
C HIS A 221 22.72 -19.14 49.37
N SER A 222 21.97 -20.08 49.95
CA SER A 222 21.89 -20.24 51.40
C SER A 222 22.87 -21.34 51.79
N TRP A 223 23.92 -21.03 52.52
CA TRP A 223 24.93 -22.01 52.94
C TRP A 223 24.58 -22.58 54.32
N LYS A 224 24.69 -23.90 54.47
CA LYS A 224 24.54 -24.55 55.77
C LYS A 224 25.67 -24.12 56.70
N SER A 225 25.40 -24.06 58.00
CA SER A 225 26.42 -23.78 59.03
C SER A 225 27.38 -24.96 59.24
N ASP A 226 26.92 -26.17 59.00
CA ASP A 226 27.72 -27.38 59.23
C ASP A 226 28.77 -27.56 58.13
N TRP A 227 29.95 -28.02 58.52
CA TRP A 227 31.02 -28.36 57.58
C TRP A 227 30.76 -29.73 56.93
N THR A 228 30.99 -29.78 55.63
CA THR A 228 31.08 -31.01 54.84
C THR A 228 32.53 -31.17 54.37
N SER A 229 32.98 -32.40 54.18
CA SER A 229 34.36 -32.67 53.75
C SER A 229 34.48 -33.95 52.94
N ASP A 230 35.54 -34.03 52.15
CA ASP A 230 36.07 -35.25 51.54
C ASP A 230 37.50 -35.53 52.02
N ALA A 231 38.21 -36.44 51.35
CA ALA A 231 39.58 -36.83 51.72
C ALA A 231 40.61 -35.69 51.64
N THR A 232 40.33 -34.65 50.85
CA THR A 232 41.29 -33.60 50.49
C THR A 232 40.83 -32.20 50.88
N HIS A 233 39.52 -31.93 50.89
CA HIS A 233 38.95 -30.61 51.09
C HIS A 233 37.75 -30.60 52.06
N HIS A 234 37.38 -29.40 52.51
CA HIS A 234 36.17 -29.12 53.27
C HIS A 234 35.41 -27.91 52.69
N TRP A 235 34.08 -27.86 52.84
CA TRP A 235 33.20 -26.78 52.35
C TRP A 235 31.85 -26.77 53.09
N HIS A 236 31.05 -25.73 52.88
CA HIS A 236 29.65 -25.69 53.29
C HIS A 236 28.70 -26.04 52.15
N GLU A 237 27.79 -26.98 52.40
CA GLU A 237 26.75 -27.34 51.43
C GLU A 237 25.70 -26.25 51.28
N CYS A 238 25.14 -26.12 50.08
CA CYS A 238 23.99 -25.26 49.88
C CYS A 238 22.74 -25.90 50.47
N ALA A 239 21.92 -25.11 51.18
CA ALA A 239 20.66 -25.53 51.75
C ALA A 239 19.49 -25.46 50.75
N ASN A 240 19.67 -24.80 49.61
CA ASN A 240 18.65 -24.70 48.58
C ASN A 240 18.44 -26.06 47.90
N GLU A 241 17.18 -26.54 47.83
CA GLU A 241 16.84 -27.88 47.31
C GLU A 241 17.35 -28.14 45.88
N ASN A 242 17.44 -27.10 45.05
CA ASN A 242 17.88 -27.18 43.66
C ASN A 242 19.11 -26.28 43.39
N CYS A 243 20.14 -26.41 44.23
CA CYS A 243 21.41 -25.72 43.98
C CYS A 243 22.05 -26.19 42.67
N ASP A 244 22.35 -25.23 41.78
CA ASP A 244 22.94 -25.50 40.47
C ASP A 244 24.48 -25.59 40.49
N VAL A 245 25.10 -25.29 41.64
CA VAL A 245 26.53 -25.53 41.88
C VAL A 245 26.72 -26.98 42.32
N THR A 246 27.24 -27.79 41.42
CA THR A 246 27.56 -29.20 41.67
C THR A 246 29.03 -29.44 42.01
N ASP A 247 29.92 -28.56 41.54
CA ASP A 247 31.35 -28.60 41.88
C ASP A 247 31.57 -28.05 43.30
N ASN A 248 32.28 -28.81 44.13
CA ASN A 248 32.64 -28.41 45.48
C ASN A 248 33.52 -27.15 45.49
N ALA A 249 34.35 -26.93 44.46
CA ALA A 249 35.18 -25.74 44.35
C ALA A 249 34.36 -24.43 44.27
N GLY A 250 33.09 -24.53 43.85
CA GLY A 250 32.16 -23.39 43.82
C GLY A 250 31.39 -23.18 45.13
N LYS A 251 31.59 -24.03 46.15
CA LYS A 251 30.87 -23.97 47.43
C LYS A 251 31.58 -23.07 48.45
N ASN A 252 30.82 -22.52 49.39
CA ASN A 252 31.36 -21.60 50.36
C ASN A 252 32.39 -22.27 51.29
N GLY A 253 33.52 -21.59 51.51
CA GLY A 253 34.59 -22.08 52.37
C GLY A 253 35.34 -23.29 51.81
N TYR A 254 35.27 -23.57 50.51
CA TYR A 254 36.04 -24.66 49.89
C TYR A 254 37.55 -24.44 50.06
N ALA A 255 38.20 -25.33 50.81
CA ALA A 255 39.63 -25.28 51.08
C ALA A 255 40.20 -26.66 51.39
N GLU A 256 41.50 -26.83 51.15
CA GLU A 256 42.25 -28.01 51.59
C GLU A 256 42.24 -28.12 53.12
N HIS A 257 42.31 -29.34 53.64
CA HIS A 257 42.43 -29.56 55.07
C HIS A 257 43.73 -28.98 55.64
N SER A 258 43.62 -28.33 56.80
CA SER A 258 44.76 -27.74 57.49
C SER A 258 44.62 -27.83 59.00
N GLY A 259 45.76 -27.71 59.70
CA GLY A 259 45.85 -27.83 61.15
C GLY A 259 45.91 -29.28 61.65
N GLY A 260 46.12 -29.43 62.96
CA GLY A 260 46.34 -30.74 63.58
C GLY A 260 47.73 -31.32 63.31
N LYS A 261 48.10 -32.35 64.09
CA LYS A 261 49.36 -33.07 63.95
C LYS A 261 49.07 -34.56 63.82
N ALA A 262 49.45 -35.16 62.69
CA ALA A 262 49.38 -36.59 62.50
C ALA A 262 50.38 -37.31 63.43
N THR A 263 50.05 -38.53 63.81
CA THR A 263 50.91 -39.43 64.59
C THR A 263 51.03 -40.78 63.87
N CYS A 264 51.81 -41.70 64.41
CA CYS A 264 51.90 -43.06 63.85
C CYS A 264 50.64 -43.91 64.05
N THR A 265 49.70 -43.48 64.91
CA THR A 265 48.46 -44.20 65.18
C THR A 265 47.21 -43.47 64.70
N GLN A 266 47.27 -42.16 64.48
CA GLN A 266 46.15 -41.30 64.11
C GLN A 266 46.53 -40.31 63.00
N ASN A 267 45.59 -40.06 62.09
CA ASN A 267 45.70 -39.02 61.06
C ASN A 267 45.65 -37.62 61.69
N ALA A 268 46.01 -36.58 60.93
CA ALA A 268 45.77 -35.21 61.39
C ALA A 268 44.26 -34.94 61.44
N VAL A 269 43.81 -34.11 62.37
CA VAL A 269 42.40 -33.67 62.46
C VAL A 269 42.32 -32.23 62.00
N CYS A 270 41.49 -31.97 60.99
CA CYS A 270 41.31 -30.65 60.41
C CYS A 270 40.75 -29.68 61.47
N GLU A 271 41.36 -28.50 61.58
CA GLU A 271 40.99 -27.51 62.59
C GLU A 271 39.60 -26.91 62.34
N PHE A 272 39.14 -26.91 61.09
CA PHE A 272 37.87 -26.30 60.69
C PHE A 272 36.70 -27.31 60.75
N CYS A 273 36.74 -28.35 59.93
CA CYS A 273 35.63 -29.30 59.80
C CYS A 273 35.67 -30.47 60.80
N LYS A 274 36.77 -30.61 61.56
CA LYS A 274 37.01 -31.69 62.54
C LYS A 274 37.09 -33.10 61.96
N ALA A 275 37.16 -33.25 60.63
CA ALA A 275 37.41 -34.53 59.98
C ALA A 275 38.90 -34.94 60.08
N GLU A 276 39.17 -36.24 60.13
CA GLU A 276 40.53 -36.79 59.99
C GLU A 276 40.99 -36.73 58.53
N TYR A 277 42.26 -36.39 58.28
CA TYR A 277 42.80 -36.25 56.94
C TYR A 277 44.31 -36.54 56.87
N GLY A 278 44.80 -36.77 55.65
CA GLY A 278 46.21 -37.09 55.37
C GLY A 278 46.61 -38.51 55.78
N GLU A 279 47.91 -38.80 55.70
CA GLU A 279 48.46 -40.10 56.11
C GLU A 279 49.04 -40.04 57.53
N LYS A 280 49.04 -41.18 58.21
CA LYS A 280 49.73 -41.36 59.48
C LYS A 280 51.22 -41.15 59.28
N LEU A 281 51.87 -40.54 60.26
CA LEU A 281 53.33 -40.41 60.21
C LEU A 281 53.97 -41.81 60.24
N PRO A 282 55.09 -42.01 59.54
CA PRO A 282 55.89 -43.21 59.69
C PRO A 282 56.23 -43.41 61.17
N HIS A 283 56.38 -44.67 61.59
CA HIS A 283 57.01 -44.94 62.85
C HIS A 283 58.46 -44.44 62.79
N ASP A 284 58.72 -43.33 63.48
CA ASP A 284 60.07 -42.85 63.70
C ASP A 284 60.71 -43.69 64.82
N PHE A 285 61.36 -44.78 64.43
CA PHE A 285 62.25 -45.52 65.31
C PHE A 285 63.62 -44.82 65.28
N THR A 286 63.71 -43.60 65.82
CA THR A 286 65.01 -43.06 66.21
C THR A 286 65.61 -44.05 67.20
N ALA A 287 66.74 -44.65 66.81
CA ALA A 287 67.48 -45.60 67.62
C ALA A 287 68.18 -44.90 68.79
N GLU A 288 67.44 -44.16 69.61
CA GLU A 288 67.91 -43.71 70.92
C GLU A 288 67.33 -44.65 71.97
N THR A 289 68.15 -45.64 72.28
CA THR A 289 68.03 -46.61 73.39
C THR A 289 66.91 -47.64 73.25
N VAL A 290 67.17 -48.69 72.45
CA VAL A 290 66.56 -50.00 72.73
C VAL A 290 67.06 -50.44 74.10
N ASP A 291 66.18 -50.38 75.09
CA ASP A 291 66.39 -50.90 76.44
C ASP A 291 66.92 -52.35 76.33
N ALA A 292 68.10 -52.61 76.90
CA ALA A 292 68.87 -53.85 76.71
C ALA A 292 68.07 -55.13 77.03
N LYS A 293 66.94 -55.01 77.73
CA LYS A 293 65.99 -56.10 78.01
C LYS A 293 65.34 -56.70 76.76
N TYR A 294 65.39 -56.04 75.60
CA TYR A 294 64.79 -56.54 74.35
C TYR A 294 65.79 -57.16 73.36
N LEU A 295 67.09 -57.17 73.68
CA LEU A 295 68.08 -57.93 72.91
C LEU A 295 68.09 -59.39 73.39
N LYS A 296 67.51 -60.30 72.60
CA LYS A 296 67.76 -61.74 72.79
C LYS A 296 69.22 -62.02 72.45
N SER A 297 69.99 -62.50 73.43
CA SER A 297 71.36 -62.94 73.24
C SER A 297 71.42 -64.05 72.18
N ALA A 298 72.33 -63.87 71.22
CA ALA A 298 72.59 -64.84 70.15
C ALA A 298 72.98 -66.21 70.73
N ALA A 299 72.38 -67.26 70.19
CA ALA A 299 72.80 -68.64 70.45
C ALA A 299 74.16 -68.89 69.77
N THR A 300 75.07 -69.52 70.52
CA THR A 300 76.41 -70.01 70.13
C THR A 300 76.41 -70.92 68.92
#